data_AF-A0AAN9UER5-F1
#
_entry.id   AF-A0AAN9UER5-F1
#
_cell.length_a   1.000
_cell.length_b   1.000
_cell.length_c   1.000
_cell.angle_alpha   90.00
_cell.angle_beta   90.00
_cell.angle_gamma   90.00
#
_symmetry.space_group_name_H-M   'P 1'
#
loop_
_entity.id
_entity.type
_entity.pdbx_description
1 polymer ?
#
loop_
_entity_poly.entity_id
_entity_poly.type
_entity_poly.pdbx_seq_one_letter_code
_entity_poly.pdbx_strand_id
1 'polypeptide(L)'
;MGHNGFTLLVGTFRAPEIYTIVFKPSGHLNESPSLTVSKKSTAAAGHSWLALSRDKTRLYTTCWAQPPSVASYRVLEDGSAELLNQKEIRALSGYVAVTDRHLYSAGGPSGEVFLLNDEDGSIGDLVQEVSFRRAEELDDGKRDGVAHGSFGGLRHGSHSADLSPDGRSLYVADIGHNCIWTYSVDESERGRPPLAPGVKHISPRPHDGPRHTWPHPDGRVLYCVQEHSSMVDAFRVAEDGLALEHVHGYTILPEGRNVEDFWADEVRLSNKHSFNSNNNNNNDNNKHNTSQAGRRPRYLYASTRGLQPETKGYVAAYELNDDGTIAGPAVDIFETRTSGGLANAIEPAPAWVSSEQGEEELIAITDSEQGYVSILGFDGRRFREVAVTKLEGENGEVVQAATAVWL
;
A
#
# COMPACT_ATOMS: atom_id res chain seq x y z
N MET A 1 -29.70 10.39 -3.26
CA MET A 1 -29.25 9.09 -3.79
C MET A 1 -28.79 8.29 -2.58
N GLY A 2 -29.47 7.19 -2.25
CA GLY A 2 -29.18 6.41 -1.04
C GLY A 2 -27.76 5.88 -1.10
N HIS A 3 -26.96 6.16 -0.07
CA HIS A 3 -25.57 5.73 0.00
C HIS A 3 -25.54 4.20 0.16
N ASN A 4 -25.26 3.47 -0.92
CA ASN A 4 -25.12 2.00 -0.90
C ASN A 4 -23.88 1.50 -0.12
N GLY A 5 -23.24 2.37 0.66
CA GLY A 5 -21.96 2.10 1.32
C GLY A 5 -20.76 2.18 0.38
N PHE A 6 -19.58 2.07 0.96
CA PHE A 6 -18.31 1.89 0.27
C PHE A 6 -17.98 0.40 0.27
N THR A 7 -17.44 -0.11 -0.83
CA THR A 7 -17.08 -1.52 -0.95
C THR A 7 -15.56 -1.68 -0.92
N LEU A 8 -15.08 -2.69 -0.21
CA LEU A 8 -13.68 -3.09 -0.17
C LEU A 8 -13.52 -4.53 -0.64
N LEU A 9 -12.41 -4.81 -1.31
CA LEU A 9 -11.88 -6.16 -1.46
C LEU A 9 -10.72 -6.35 -0.50
N VAL A 10 -10.70 -7.47 0.22
CA VAL A 10 -9.65 -7.81 1.19
C VAL A 10 -9.04 -9.15 0.84
N GLY A 11 -7.72 -9.15 0.63
CA GLY A 11 -6.90 -10.34 0.43
C GLY A 11 -6.55 -10.99 1.76
N THR A 12 -6.05 -12.23 1.72
CA THR A 12 -5.63 -12.96 2.91
C THR A 12 -4.26 -13.60 2.69
N PHE A 13 -3.48 -13.81 3.75
CA PHE A 13 -2.16 -14.42 3.59
C PHE A 13 -2.19 -15.91 3.22
N ARG A 14 -3.17 -16.66 3.72
CA ARG A 14 -3.14 -18.14 3.66
C ARG A 14 -4.46 -18.79 3.27
N ALA A 15 -5.56 -18.05 3.20
CA ALA A 15 -6.84 -18.57 2.75
C ALA A 15 -7.04 -18.27 1.25
N PRO A 16 -7.50 -19.23 0.44
CA PRO A 16 -7.77 -19.02 -0.98
C PRO A 16 -9.11 -18.31 -1.20
N GLU A 17 -9.27 -17.14 -0.58
CA GLU A 17 -10.48 -16.35 -0.57
C GLU A 17 -10.18 -14.86 -0.74
N ILE A 18 -11.04 -14.16 -1.47
CA ILE A 18 -11.10 -12.69 -1.50
C ILE A 18 -12.41 -12.29 -0.83
N TYR A 19 -12.33 -11.44 0.19
CA TYR A 19 -13.49 -10.99 0.96
C TYR A 19 -14.01 -9.67 0.40
N THR A 20 -15.29 -9.62 0.07
CA THR A 20 -15.97 -8.36 -0.23
C THR A 20 -16.58 -7.84 1.06
N ILE A 21 -16.23 -6.62 1.43
CA ILE A 21 -16.72 -5.96 2.64
C ILE A 21 -17.46 -4.69 2.25
N VAL A 22 -18.60 -4.44 2.88
CA VAL A 22 -19.36 -3.20 2.72
C VAL A 22 -19.26 -2.38 4.00
N PHE A 23 -18.75 -1.16 3.87
CA PHE A 23 -18.76 -0.14 4.91
C PHE A 23 -19.91 0.83 4.66
N LYS A 24 -20.81 0.97 5.63
CA LYS A 24 -21.85 2.00 5.60
C LYS A 24 -21.52 3.04 6.68
N PRO A 25 -21.20 4.29 6.30
CA PRO A 25 -21.06 5.36 7.29
C PRO A 25 -22.43 5.61 7.97
N SER A 26 -22.42 6.22 9.15
CA SER A 26 -23.66 6.60 9.83
C SER A 26 -24.51 7.49 8.93
N GLY A 27 -25.74 7.07 8.63
CA GLY A 27 -26.74 7.93 8.00
C GLY A 27 -27.26 8.96 9.01
N HIS A 28 -27.70 10.14 8.53
CA HIS A 28 -28.38 11.10 9.39
C HIS A 28 -29.56 10.43 10.11
N LEU A 29 -29.61 10.61 11.44
CA LEU A 29 -30.59 10.09 12.40
C LEU A 29 -30.42 8.59 12.78
N ASN A 30 -29.62 8.36 13.82
CA ASN A 30 -29.62 7.17 14.71
C ASN A 30 -29.09 5.82 14.16
N GLU A 31 -28.47 5.76 12.98
CA GLU A 31 -27.80 4.53 12.53
C GLU A 31 -26.30 4.57 12.84
N SER A 32 -25.83 3.58 13.63
CA SER A 32 -24.40 3.37 13.86
C SER A 32 -23.70 2.96 12.55
N PRO A 33 -22.45 3.40 12.31
CA PRO A 33 -21.67 2.91 11.19
C PRO A 33 -21.53 1.39 11.26
N SER A 34 -21.51 0.72 10.11
CA SER A 34 -21.40 -0.74 10.03
C SER A 34 -20.36 -1.17 9.01
N LEU A 35 -19.67 -2.27 9.32
CA LEU A 35 -18.71 -2.91 8.45
C LEU A 35 -19.05 -4.40 8.39
N THR A 36 -19.42 -4.89 7.22
CA THR A 36 -19.95 -6.25 7.07
C THR A 36 -19.30 -6.98 5.91
N VAL A 37 -18.82 -8.20 6.15
CA VAL A 37 -18.47 -9.14 5.08
C VAL A 37 -19.74 -9.47 4.31
N SER A 38 -19.80 -9.08 3.04
CA SER A 38 -20.97 -9.29 2.18
C SER A 38 -20.83 -10.57 1.35
N LYS A 39 -19.61 -10.90 0.91
CA LYS A 39 -19.31 -12.04 0.03
C LYS A 39 -17.91 -12.59 0.27
N LYS A 40 -17.72 -13.84 -0.16
CA LYS A 40 -16.42 -14.49 -0.31
C LYS A 40 -16.30 -15.02 -1.73
N SER A 41 -15.28 -14.59 -2.45
CA SER A 41 -14.90 -15.14 -3.75
C SER A 41 -13.82 -16.20 -3.55
N THR A 42 -13.96 -17.34 -4.23
CA THR A 42 -12.85 -18.30 -4.35
C THR A 42 -11.68 -17.63 -5.07
N ALA A 43 -10.47 -17.83 -4.54
CA ALA A 43 -9.25 -17.28 -5.08
C ALA A 43 -8.26 -18.40 -5.46
N ALA A 44 -7.30 -18.07 -6.31
CA ALA A 44 -6.25 -18.99 -6.74
C ALA A 44 -5.32 -19.42 -5.59
N ALA A 45 -5.10 -18.54 -4.61
CA ALA A 45 -4.28 -18.76 -3.42
C ALA A 45 -4.54 -17.64 -2.39
N GLY A 46 -3.75 -17.59 -1.31
CA GLY A 46 -3.63 -16.39 -0.49
C GLY A 46 -3.03 -15.22 -1.30
N HIS A 47 -3.56 -14.03 -1.08
CA HIS A 47 -3.13 -12.78 -1.70
C HIS A 47 -2.67 -11.80 -0.62
N SER A 48 -1.35 -11.65 -0.45
CA SER A 48 -0.79 -10.67 0.49
C SER A 48 -0.97 -9.22 -0.01
N TRP A 49 -0.99 -9.03 -1.32
CA TRP A 49 -1.12 -7.72 -1.96
C TRP A 49 -2.17 -7.71 -3.07
N LEU A 50 -2.88 -6.60 -3.18
CA LEU A 50 -3.94 -6.33 -4.15
C LEU A 50 -3.65 -5.01 -4.89
N ALA A 51 -3.87 -4.97 -6.20
CA ALA A 51 -3.84 -3.76 -7.01
C ALA A 51 -5.03 -3.74 -7.97
N LEU A 52 -5.75 -2.63 -8.06
CA LEU A 52 -6.86 -2.46 -9.00
C LEU A 52 -6.36 -1.85 -10.31
N SER A 53 -6.99 -2.21 -11.43
CA SER A 53 -6.92 -1.40 -12.65
C SER A 53 -7.47 0.00 -12.38
N ARG A 54 -7.09 0.97 -13.23
CA ARG A 54 -7.51 2.37 -13.07
C ARG A 54 -9.03 2.56 -13.08
N ASP A 55 -9.73 1.76 -13.87
CA ASP A 55 -11.20 1.73 -13.96
C ASP A 55 -11.86 0.83 -12.91
N LYS A 56 -11.05 0.15 -12.09
CA LYS A 56 -11.43 -0.79 -11.02
C LYS A 56 -12.24 -2.00 -11.50
N THR A 57 -12.21 -2.30 -12.79
CA THR A 57 -12.89 -3.49 -13.34
C THR A 57 -12.03 -4.74 -13.27
N ARG A 58 -10.74 -4.62 -12.94
CA ARG A 58 -9.80 -5.71 -12.73
C ARG A 58 -9.06 -5.58 -11.41
N LEU A 59 -8.73 -6.74 -10.85
CA LEU A 59 -7.92 -6.89 -9.65
C LEU A 59 -6.72 -7.79 -9.99
N TYR A 60 -5.53 -7.30 -9.68
CA TYR A 60 -4.26 -8.01 -9.82
C TYR A 60 -3.71 -8.32 -8.44
N THR A 61 -3.19 -9.53 -8.25
CA THR A 61 -2.78 -9.98 -6.92
C THR A 61 -1.47 -10.74 -6.95
N THR A 62 -0.71 -10.64 -5.85
CA THR A 62 0.32 -11.63 -5.51
C THR A 62 -0.36 -12.96 -5.19
N CYS A 63 0.19 -14.11 -5.56
CA CYS A 63 -0.33 -15.41 -5.17
C CYS A 63 0.71 -16.19 -4.37
N TRP A 64 0.42 -16.40 -3.08
CA TRP A 64 1.21 -17.24 -2.19
C TRP A 64 0.89 -18.72 -2.41
N ALA A 65 1.17 -19.20 -3.62
CA ALA A 65 1.01 -20.58 -4.07
C ALA A 65 2.37 -21.29 -4.17
N GLN A 66 2.33 -22.60 -4.46
CA GLN A 66 3.51 -23.38 -4.84
C GLN A 66 3.22 -24.06 -6.20
N PRO A 67 3.86 -23.64 -7.30
CA PRO A 67 4.86 -22.56 -7.42
C PRO A 67 4.29 -21.14 -7.17
N PRO A 68 5.15 -20.17 -6.77
CA PRO A 68 4.72 -18.78 -6.57
C PRO A 68 4.24 -18.16 -7.88
N SER A 69 3.28 -17.26 -7.79
CA SER A 69 2.59 -16.71 -8.97
C SER A 69 1.98 -15.33 -8.72
N VAL A 70 1.42 -14.74 -9.77
CA VAL A 70 0.50 -13.61 -9.75
C VAL A 70 -0.81 -14.00 -10.44
N ALA A 71 -1.92 -13.36 -10.08
CA ALA A 71 -3.22 -13.61 -10.70
C ALA A 71 -3.95 -12.32 -11.10
N SER A 72 -4.84 -12.44 -12.08
CA SER A 72 -5.78 -11.40 -12.50
C SER A 72 -7.22 -11.90 -12.32
N TYR A 73 -8.09 -11.01 -11.86
CA TYR A 73 -9.49 -11.24 -11.62
C TYR A 73 -10.33 -10.15 -12.29
N ARG A 74 -11.53 -10.52 -12.75
CA ARG A 74 -12.59 -9.58 -13.08
C ARG A 74 -13.30 -9.17 -11.79
N VAL A 75 -13.49 -7.87 -11.59
CA VAL A 75 -14.35 -7.34 -10.52
C VAL A 75 -15.76 -7.21 -11.07
N LEU A 76 -16.71 -7.91 -10.46
CA LEU A 76 -18.12 -7.91 -10.86
C LEU A 76 -18.89 -6.74 -10.23
N GLU A 77 -20.05 -6.40 -10.80
CA GLU A 77 -20.89 -5.29 -10.32
C GLU A 77 -21.33 -5.43 -8.86
N ASP A 78 -21.42 -6.67 -8.37
CA ASP A 78 -21.79 -6.99 -6.99
C ASP A 78 -20.60 -6.95 -6.02
N GLY A 79 -19.42 -6.52 -6.50
CA GLY A 79 -18.18 -6.43 -5.74
C GLY A 79 -17.46 -7.75 -5.52
N SER A 80 -17.88 -8.85 -6.15
CA SER A 80 -17.13 -10.12 -6.11
C SER A 80 -16.02 -10.15 -7.17
N ALA A 81 -15.02 -11.00 -6.95
CA ALA A 81 -13.91 -11.23 -7.87
C ALA A 81 -14.03 -12.62 -8.55
N GLU A 82 -13.82 -12.66 -9.86
CA GLU A 82 -13.81 -13.88 -10.69
C GLU A 82 -12.43 -14.07 -11.31
N LEU A 83 -11.77 -15.21 -11.06
CA LEU A 83 -10.43 -15.48 -11.57
C LEU A 83 -10.42 -15.53 -13.10
N LEU A 84 -9.52 -14.76 -13.72
CA LEU A 84 -9.27 -14.81 -15.17
C LEU A 84 -8.13 -15.79 -15.47
N ASN A 85 -6.94 -15.54 -14.91
CA ASN A 85 -5.80 -16.43 -15.04
C ASN A 85 -4.72 -16.17 -13.97
N GLN A 86 -3.68 -17.00 -14.03
CA GLN A 86 -2.52 -16.98 -13.15
C GLN A 86 -1.24 -17.17 -13.98
N LYS A 87 -0.14 -16.54 -13.56
CA LYS A 87 1.20 -16.72 -14.15
C LYS A 87 2.22 -16.99 -13.06
N GLU A 88 3.05 -18.01 -13.27
CA GLU A 88 4.16 -18.32 -12.39
C GLU A 88 5.22 -17.23 -12.41
N ILE A 89 5.84 -17.00 -11.27
CA ILE A 89 6.96 -16.08 -11.07
C ILE A 89 8.10 -16.84 -10.39
N ARG A 90 9.29 -16.25 -10.38
CA ARG A 90 10.48 -16.95 -9.91
C ARG A 90 10.54 -17.05 -8.38
N ALA A 91 10.06 -16.04 -7.69
CA ALA A 91 10.08 -15.93 -6.24
C ALA A 91 8.74 -15.42 -5.72
N LEU A 92 8.43 -15.70 -4.45
CA LEU A 92 7.22 -15.21 -3.81
C LEU A 92 7.19 -13.68 -3.86
N SER A 93 6.19 -13.12 -4.54
CA SER A 93 6.02 -11.67 -4.67
C SER A 93 5.38 -11.06 -3.42
N GLY A 94 5.85 -9.86 -3.06
CA GLY A 94 5.36 -9.08 -1.93
C GLY A 94 4.38 -8.01 -2.37
N TYR A 95 4.42 -7.65 -3.66
CA TYR A 95 3.74 -6.50 -4.20
C TYR A 95 3.48 -6.66 -5.69
N VAL A 96 2.37 -6.11 -6.13
CA VAL A 96 2.09 -5.89 -7.55
C VAL A 96 1.64 -4.46 -7.78
N ALA A 97 2.08 -3.88 -8.89
CA ALA A 97 1.61 -2.61 -9.40
C ALA A 97 1.24 -2.76 -10.87
N VAL A 98 0.36 -1.88 -11.36
CA VAL A 98 -0.25 -2.07 -12.67
C VAL A 98 -0.40 -0.74 -13.41
N THR A 99 -0.14 -0.76 -14.71
CA THR A 99 -0.57 0.25 -15.68
C THR A 99 -1.70 -0.31 -16.54
N ASP A 100 -2.20 0.47 -17.48
CA ASP A 100 -3.15 -0.06 -18.48
C ASP A 100 -2.51 -1.12 -19.40
N ARG A 101 -1.16 -1.25 -19.41
CA ARG A 101 -0.43 -2.14 -20.32
C ARG A 101 0.32 -3.27 -19.62
N HIS A 102 0.89 -3.05 -18.43
CA HIS A 102 1.75 -4.03 -17.78
C HIS A 102 1.40 -4.24 -16.32
N LEU A 103 1.64 -5.47 -15.87
CA LEU A 103 1.71 -5.85 -14.47
C LEU A 103 3.18 -5.94 -14.06
N TYR A 104 3.53 -5.25 -12.98
CA TYR A 104 4.85 -5.27 -12.35
C TYR A 104 4.75 -6.06 -11.05
N SER A 105 5.64 -7.03 -10.84
CA SER A 105 5.78 -7.82 -9.63
C SER A 105 7.17 -7.63 -9.04
N ALA A 106 7.27 -7.54 -7.71
CA ALA A 106 8.55 -7.54 -7.00
C ALA A 106 8.48 -8.38 -5.72
N GLY A 107 9.50 -9.21 -5.49
CA GLY A 107 9.60 -10.01 -4.28
C GLY A 107 10.93 -10.73 -4.13
N GLY A 108 11.57 -10.52 -2.99
CA GLY A 108 12.82 -11.20 -2.65
C GLY A 108 13.95 -10.85 -3.64
N PRO A 109 14.45 -11.79 -4.46
CA PRO A 109 15.61 -11.56 -5.32
C PRO A 109 15.24 -11.11 -6.74
N SER A 110 13.96 -11.11 -7.12
CA SER A 110 13.52 -10.89 -8.50
C SER A 110 12.28 -10.02 -8.60
N GLY A 111 12.11 -9.45 -9.79
CA GLY A 111 10.86 -8.86 -10.24
C GLY A 111 10.54 -9.33 -11.65
N GLU A 112 9.27 -9.24 -12.02
CA GLU A 112 8.74 -9.70 -13.30
C GLU A 112 7.80 -8.66 -13.87
N VAL A 113 7.85 -8.47 -15.19
CA VAL A 113 6.94 -7.60 -15.92
C VAL A 113 6.18 -8.42 -16.94
N PHE A 114 4.86 -8.43 -16.82
CA PHE A 114 3.95 -9.10 -17.74
C PHE A 114 3.18 -8.10 -18.57
N LEU A 115 2.96 -8.42 -19.84
CA LEU A 115 2.03 -7.70 -20.69
C LEU A 115 0.59 -8.06 -20.31
N LEU A 116 -0.31 -7.09 -20.26
CA LEU A 116 -1.73 -7.31 -20.04
C LEU A 116 -2.48 -7.47 -21.37
N ASN A 117 -3.51 -8.31 -21.37
CA ASN A 117 -4.39 -8.47 -22.52
C ASN A 117 -5.37 -7.28 -22.61
N ASP A 118 -5.34 -6.56 -23.72
CA ASP A 118 -6.11 -5.32 -23.92
C ASP A 118 -7.64 -5.55 -23.88
N GLU A 119 -8.10 -6.76 -24.20
CA GLU A 119 -9.54 -7.09 -24.24
C GLU A 119 -10.13 -7.38 -22.86
N ASP A 120 -9.44 -8.21 -22.07
CA ASP A 120 -10.00 -8.76 -20.84
C ASP A 120 -9.13 -8.51 -19.60
N GLY A 121 -7.98 -7.86 -19.72
CA GLY A 121 -7.09 -7.55 -18.60
C GLY A 121 -6.40 -8.76 -17.95
N SER A 122 -6.50 -9.96 -18.55
CA SER A 122 -5.77 -11.14 -18.08
C SER A 122 -4.25 -10.98 -18.30
N ILE A 123 -3.46 -11.73 -17.53
CA ILE A 123 -2.00 -11.64 -17.56
C ILE A 123 -1.47 -12.39 -18.79
N GLY A 124 -0.79 -11.69 -19.69
CA GLY A 124 -0.22 -12.20 -20.93
C GLY A 124 1.22 -12.70 -20.77
N ASP A 125 2.07 -12.34 -21.74
CA ASP A 125 3.46 -12.81 -21.82
C ASP A 125 4.36 -12.12 -20.79
N LEU A 126 5.32 -12.86 -20.26
CA LEU A 126 6.45 -12.31 -19.51
C LEU A 126 7.36 -11.57 -20.49
N VAL A 127 7.46 -10.25 -20.35
CA VAL A 127 8.27 -9.40 -21.26
C VAL A 127 9.60 -8.98 -20.65
N GLN A 128 9.74 -9.07 -19.32
CA GLN A 128 11.00 -8.75 -18.65
C GLN A 128 11.11 -9.44 -17.30
N GLU A 129 12.31 -9.91 -16.98
CA GLU A 129 12.73 -10.29 -15.62
C GLU A 129 13.76 -9.28 -15.12
N VAL A 130 13.68 -8.94 -13.84
CA VAL A 130 14.61 -8.07 -13.14
C VAL A 130 15.25 -8.87 -12.01
N SER A 131 16.58 -8.76 -11.86
CA SER A 131 17.29 -9.31 -10.71
C SER A 131 17.78 -8.19 -9.82
N PHE A 132 17.42 -8.26 -8.53
CA PHE A 132 17.90 -7.33 -7.52
C PHE A 132 19.18 -7.80 -6.83
N ARG A 133 19.73 -8.94 -7.29
CA ARG A 133 21.02 -9.47 -6.84
C ARG A 133 22.11 -9.14 -7.83
N ARG A 134 23.34 -9.04 -7.31
CA ARG A 134 24.51 -8.99 -8.19
C ARG A 134 24.78 -10.37 -8.80
N ALA A 135 25.42 -10.39 -9.96
CA ALA A 135 25.74 -11.64 -10.65
C ALA A 135 26.61 -12.58 -9.79
N GLU A 136 27.47 -12.02 -8.93
CA GLU A 136 28.34 -12.77 -8.03
C GLU A 136 27.60 -13.38 -6.83
N GLU A 137 26.36 -12.96 -6.57
CA GLU A 137 25.48 -13.45 -5.49
C GLU A 137 24.48 -14.52 -6.00
N LEU A 138 24.54 -14.87 -7.29
CA LEU A 138 23.60 -15.78 -7.94
C LEU A 138 23.93 -17.27 -7.78
N ASP A 139 25.07 -17.66 -7.21
CA ASP A 139 25.41 -19.07 -6.97
C ASP A 139 26.57 -19.26 -5.97
N ASP A 140 26.30 -19.25 -4.66
CA ASP A 140 27.33 -19.55 -3.65
C ASP A 140 27.22 -20.96 -3.02
N GLY A 141 26.22 -21.75 -3.43
CA GLY A 141 26.00 -23.11 -2.91
C GLY A 141 25.80 -23.20 -1.39
N LYS A 142 25.73 -22.09 -0.64
CA LYS A 142 25.57 -22.05 0.82
C LYS A 142 24.12 -21.81 1.18
N ARG A 143 23.28 -22.79 0.84
CA ARG A 143 21.85 -22.81 1.18
C ARG A 143 21.57 -23.36 2.59
N ASP A 144 22.60 -23.72 3.35
CA ASP A 144 22.50 -24.29 4.70
C ASP A 144 23.16 -23.38 5.73
N GLY A 145 22.39 -22.86 6.70
CA GLY A 145 23.01 -22.25 7.88
C GLY A 145 22.19 -21.26 8.71
N VAL A 146 20.99 -20.84 8.29
CA VAL A 146 20.18 -19.93 9.12
C VAL A 146 18.80 -20.52 9.38
N ALA A 147 18.60 -20.97 10.61
CA ALA A 147 17.30 -21.38 11.11
C ALA A 147 16.41 -20.13 11.19
N HIS A 148 15.42 -20.07 10.27
CA HIS A 148 14.41 -19.01 10.03
C HIS A 148 14.70 -18.09 8.83
N GLY A 149 14.20 -18.53 7.66
CA GLY A 149 13.73 -17.65 6.59
C GLY A 149 14.80 -17.13 5.62
N SER A 150 14.99 -17.85 4.51
CA SER A 150 15.63 -17.43 3.26
C SER A 150 16.26 -16.03 3.24
N PHE A 151 17.59 -15.97 3.23
CA PHE A 151 18.31 -14.85 2.62
C PHE A 151 17.97 -14.86 1.12
N GLY A 152 16.98 -14.05 0.74
CA GLY A 152 16.27 -14.08 -0.55
C GLY A 152 14.75 -14.26 -0.50
N GLY A 153 14.13 -14.33 0.68
CA GLY A 153 12.68 -14.22 0.83
C GLY A 153 12.22 -12.76 0.97
N LEU A 154 10.90 -12.52 1.03
CA LEU A 154 10.31 -11.17 1.14
C LEU A 154 10.91 -10.30 2.26
N ARG A 155 11.27 -10.90 3.39
CA ARG A 155 11.84 -10.19 4.55
C ARG A 155 13.30 -9.75 4.38
N HIS A 156 13.97 -10.17 3.31
CA HIS A 156 15.39 -9.95 3.09
C HIS A 156 15.70 -9.62 1.62
N GLY A 157 14.78 -8.96 0.92
CA GLY A 157 14.93 -8.56 -0.47
C GLY A 157 13.93 -7.46 -0.87
N SER A 158 13.68 -7.32 -2.17
CA SER A 158 12.66 -6.41 -2.69
C SER A 158 11.29 -6.74 -2.11
N HIS A 159 10.57 -5.72 -1.64
CA HIS A 159 9.27 -5.90 -0.99
C HIS A 159 8.15 -5.10 -1.65
N SER A 160 8.42 -3.94 -2.26
CA SER A 160 7.42 -3.18 -3.04
C SER A 160 7.93 -2.75 -4.41
N ALA A 161 6.99 -2.37 -5.28
CA ALA A 161 7.26 -1.72 -6.55
C ALA A 161 6.16 -0.71 -6.86
N ASP A 162 6.46 0.58 -6.76
CA ASP A 162 5.49 1.66 -6.99
C ASP A 162 5.88 2.50 -8.21
N LEU A 163 4.90 2.80 -9.06
CA LEU A 163 5.08 3.64 -10.24
C LEU A 163 5.00 5.12 -9.87
N SER A 164 5.82 5.95 -10.53
CA SER A 164 5.63 7.40 -10.49
C SER A 164 4.24 7.79 -11.02
N PRO A 165 3.70 8.96 -10.62
CA PRO A 165 2.35 9.37 -11.04
C PRO A 165 2.18 9.53 -12.55
N ASP A 166 3.27 9.80 -13.27
CA ASP A 166 3.31 9.90 -14.73
C ASP A 166 3.64 8.56 -15.43
N GLY A 167 3.88 7.50 -14.66
CA GLY A 167 4.19 6.15 -15.15
C GLY A 167 5.57 6.01 -15.80
N ARG A 168 6.48 6.98 -15.62
CA ARG A 168 7.81 7.01 -16.26
C ARG A 168 8.93 6.46 -15.40
N SER A 169 8.67 6.17 -14.13
CA SER A 169 9.64 5.60 -13.20
C SER A 169 9.01 4.53 -12.33
N LEU A 170 9.79 3.51 -11.96
CA LEU A 170 9.42 2.48 -10.99
C LEU A 170 10.39 2.56 -9.81
N TYR A 171 9.84 2.62 -8.60
CA TYR A 171 10.57 2.65 -7.34
C TYR A 171 10.40 1.29 -6.65
N VAL A 172 11.50 0.57 -6.43
CA VAL A 172 11.49 -0.74 -5.78
C VAL A 172 12.21 -0.63 -4.45
N ALA A 173 11.46 -0.74 -3.34
CA ALA A 173 12.05 -0.80 -2.01
C ALA A 173 12.58 -2.21 -1.72
N ASP A 174 13.82 -2.27 -1.25
CA ASP A 174 14.56 -3.51 -0.97
C ASP A 174 15.11 -3.51 0.45
N ILE A 175 14.44 -4.30 1.30
CA ILE A 175 14.77 -4.47 2.71
C ILE A 175 16.16 -5.09 2.84
N GLY A 176 16.45 -6.11 2.03
CA GLY A 176 17.68 -6.90 2.13
C GLY A 176 18.93 -6.13 1.74
N HIS A 177 18.82 -5.25 0.74
CA HIS A 177 19.91 -4.39 0.31
C HIS A 177 19.94 -3.02 1.00
N ASN A 178 18.97 -2.77 1.89
CA ASN A 178 18.77 -1.49 2.56
C ASN A 178 18.82 -0.32 1.56
N CYS A 179 18.01 -0.41 0.49
CA CYS A 179 18.01 0.57 -0.59
C CYS A 179 16.68 0.68 -1.33
N ILE A 180 16.55 1.75 -2.11
CA ILE A 180 15.51 1.91 -3.13
C ILE A 180 16.18 1.83 -4.51
N TRP A 181 15.73 0.91 -5.35
CA TRP A 181 16.12 0.86 -6.76
C TRP A 181 15.18 1.73 -7.59
N THR A 182 15.71 2.50 -8.53
CA THR A 182 14.90 3.21 -9.54
C THR A 182 15.10 2.61 -10.92
N TYR A 183 14.03 2.59 -11.71
CA TYR A 183 14.04 2.21 -13.11
C TYR A 183 13.28 3.25 -13.92
N SER A 184 13.74 3.56 -15.12
CA SER A 184 12.92 4.27 -16.11
C SER A 184 11.94 3.29 -16.74
N VAL A 185 10.73 3.76 -17.01
CA VAL A 185 9.64 2.98 -17.61
C VAL A 185 9.33 3.56 -19.00
N ASP A 186 9.38 2.72 -20.03
CA ASP A 186 8.96 3.03 -21.39
C ASP A 186 7.98 1.97 -21.90
N GLU A 187 6.70 2.31 -21.92
CA GLU A 187 5.61 1.45 -22.40
C GLU A 187 5.15 1.80 -23.84
N SER A 188 5.94 2.58 -24.58
CA SER A 188 5.57 3.05 -25.93
C SER A 188 5.52 1.91 -26.96
N GLU A 189 6.37 0.90 -26.82
CA GLU A 189 6.40 -0.28 -27.67
C GLU A 189 5.85 -1.53 -26.95
N ARG A 190 4.68 -2.02 -27.40
CA ARG A 190 4.03 -3.21 -26.83
C ARG A 190 4.91 -4.46 -27.01
N GLY A 191 5.08 -5.24 -25.94
CA GLY A 191 5.81 -6.51 -25.97
C GLY A 191 7.33 -6.40 -25.85
N ARG A 192 7.88 -5.20 -25.66
CA ARG A 192 9.29 -5.03 -25.31
C ARG A 192 9.47 -4.92 -23.80
N PRO A 193 10.67 -5.23 -23.26
CA PRO A 193 11.02 -4.94 -21.87
C PRO A 193 10.87 -3.44 -21.58
N PRO A 194 9.95 -3.01 -20.68
CA PRO A 194 9.69 -1.60 -20.46
C PRO A 194 10.65 -0.94 -19.46
N LEU A 195 11.41 -1.71 -18.68
CA LEU A 195 12.28 -1.19 -17.62
C LEU A 195 13.73 -1.04 -18.09
N ALA A 196 14.31 0.13 -17.84
CA ALA A 196 15.75 0.36 -17.91
C ALA A 196 16.30 0.70 -16.51
N PRO A 197 17.41 0.09 -16.05
CA PRO A 197 17.98 0.37 -14.73
C PRO A 197 18.36 1.83 -14.54
N GLY A 198 17.95 2.41 -13.41
CA GLY A 198 18.35 3.74 -12.94
C GLY A 198 19.42 3.65 -11.86
N VAL A 199 19.11 4.13 -10.67
CA VAL A 199 20.06 4.32 -9.56
C VAL A 199 19.70 3.44 -8.36
N LYS A 200 20.72 2.95 -7.64
CA LYS A 200 20.57 2.32 -6.32
C LYS A 200 20.78 3.36 -5.23
N HIS A 201 19.72 3.70 -4.49
CA HIS A 201 19.78 4.67 -3.39
C HIS A 201 19.85 3.95 -2.05
N ILE A 202 21.01 4.00 -1.39
CA ILE A 202 21.16 3.43 -0.05
C ILE A 202 20.35 4.25 0.96
N SER A 203 19.67 3.55 1.87
CA SER A 203 18.86 4.21 2.89
C SER A 203 19.69 5.11 3.81
N PRO A 204 19.08 6.14 4.41
CA PRO A 204 19.82 7.10 5.22
C PRO A 204 20.41 6.51 6.51
N ARG A 205 19.85 5.40 7.05
CA ARG A 205 20.34 4.75 8.26
C ARG A 205 20.84 3.32 7.98
N PRO A 206 21.90 2.86 8.68
CA PRO A 206 22.47 1.53 8.45
C PRO A 206 21.54 0.35 8.74
N HIS A 207 20.58 0.53 9.65
CA HIS A 207 19.64 -0.50 10.11
C HIS A 207 18.21 -0.24 9.62
N ASP A 208 18.06 0.56 8.57
CA ASP A 208 16.78 0.67 7.87
C ASP A 208 16.42 -0.65 7.18
N GLY A 209 15.28 -0.61 6.50
CA GLY A 209 14.84 -1.67 5.61
C GLY A 209 13.70 -1.12 4.76
N PRO A 210 13.98 -0.45 3.63
CA PRO A 210 12.95 0.10 2.76
C PRO A 210 11.95 -0.97 2.42
N ARG A 211 10.71 -0.82 2.87
CA ARG A 211 9.68 -1.82 2.71
C ARG A 211 8.74 -1.44 1.60
N HIS A 212 7.99 -0.36 1.82
CA HIS A 212 7.05 0.20 0.87
C HIS A 212 7.41 1.64 0.55
N THR A 213 7.10 2.05 -0.66
CA THR A 213 7.24 3.41 -1.14
C THR A 213 5.88 3.99 -1.50
N TRP A 214 5.78 5.31 -1.57
CA TRP A 214 4.58 5.95 -2.09
C TRP A 214 4.94 7.29 -2.71
N PRO A 215 4.77 7.49 -4.02
CA PRO A 215 5.06 8.75 -4.66
C PRO A 215 3.96 9.78 -4.41
N HIS A 216 4.36 11.02 -4.13
CA HIS A 216 3.45 12.15 -4.08
C HIS A 216 2.86 12.43 -5.48
N PRO A 217 1.56 12.79 -5.62
CA PRO A 217 0.89 12.93 -6.92
C PRO A 217 1.47 13.97 -7.89
N ASP A 218 2.31 14.90 -7.41
CA ASP A 218 3.01 15.85 -8.28
C ASP A 218 4.36 15.34 -8.80
N GLY A 219 4.78 14.14 -8.37
CA GLY A 219 6.01 13.47 -8.77
C GLY A 219 7.29 14.02 -8.13
N ARG A 220 7.22 14.98 -7.21
CA ARG A 220 8.41 15.67 -6.66
C ARG A 220 8.96 15.06 -5.39
N VAL A 221 8.14 14.28 -4.68
CA VAL A 221 8.50 13.64 -3.41
C VAL A 221 8.15 12.16 -3.47
N LEU A 222 9.06 11.33 -2.97
CA LEU A 222 8.83 9.92 -2.70
C LEU A 222 8.88 9.69 -1.19
N TYR A 223 7.86 9.03 -0.63
CA TYR A 223 7.89 8.57 0.75
C TYR A 223 8.35 7.12 0.80
N CYS A 224 9.09 6.75 1.83
CA CYS A 224 9.47 5.36 2.07
C CYS A 224 9.32 5.01 3.55
N VAL A 225 8.64 3.91 3.82
CA VAL A 225 8.56 3.34 5.16
C VAL A 225 9.72 2.36 5.36
N GLN A 226 10.43 2.51 6.49
CA GLN A 226 11.60 1.72 6.84
C GLN A 226 11.20 0.66 7.87
N GLU A 227 11.13 -0.62 7.47
CA GLU A 227 10.63 -1.73 8.29
C GLU A 227 11.33 -1.79 9.65
N HIS A 228 12.66 -1.87 9.65
CA HIS A 228 13.43 -2.16 10.85
C HIS A 228 13.62 -0.97 11.79
N SER A 229 13.52 0.27 11.29
CA SER A 229 13.72 1.49 12.09
C SER A 229 12.40 2.15 12.51
N SER A 230 11.25 1.68 12.00
CA SER A 230 9.94 2.28 12.24
C SER A 230 9.87 3.77 11.90
N MET A 231 10.57 4.14 10.83
CA MET A 231 10.63 5.50 10.30
C MET A 231 9.84 5.61 8.99
N VAL A 232 9.31 6.81 8.72
CA VAL A 232 8.89 7.21 7.38
C VAL A 232 9.77 8.36 6.89
N ASP A 233 10.45 8.15 5.77
CA ASP A 233 11.35 9.10 5.13
C ASP A 233 10.68 9.80 3.95
N ALA A 234 11.07 11.05 3.69
CA ALA A 234 10.76 11.78 2.47
C ALA A 234 12.03 12.02 1.65
N PHE A 235 11.94 11.74 0.35
CA PHE A 235 13.00 11.98 -0.63
C PHE A 235 12.50 12.93 -1.70
N ARG A 236 13.31 13.92 -2.09
CA ARG A 236 13.08 14.67 -3.32
C ARG A 236 13.43 13.83 -4.52
N VAL A 237 12.57 13.85 -5.52
CA VAL A 237 12.76 13.16 -6.80
C VAL A 237 13.33 14.17 -7.79
N ALA A 238 14.44 13.82 -8.44
CA ALA A 238 15.01 14.63 -9.51
C ALA A 238 14.09 14.67 -10.74
N GLU A 239 14.33 15.63 -11.64
CA GLU A 239 13.49 15.84 -12.83
C GLU A 239 13.42 14.61 -13.76
N ASP A 240 14.45 13.76 -13.75
CA ASP A 240 14.50 12.51 -14.50
C ASP A 240 13.66 11.38 -13.88
N GLY A 241 13.18 11.54 -12.64
CA GLY A 241 12.45 10.53 -11.89
C GLY A 241 13.34 9.43 -11.28
N LEU A 242 14.66 9.52 -11.42
CA LEU A 242 15.58 8.41 -11.09
C LEU A 242 16.46 8.69 -9.89
N ALA A 243 16.91 9.93 -9.70
CA ALA A 243 17.72 10.29 -8.53
C ALA A 243 16.83 10.71 -7.35
N LEU A 244 17.15 10.20 -6.16
CA LEU A 244 16.44 10.46 -4.91
C LEU A 244 17.39 11.15 -3.93
N GLU A 245 16.98 12.29 -3.38
CA GLU A 245 17.70 13.01 -2.34
C GLU A 245 16.92 12.93 -1.03
N HIS A 246 17.49 12.33 0.01
CA HIS A 246 16.86 12.29 1.33
C HIS A 246 16.70 13.70 1.91
N VAL A 247 15.50 14.02 2.36
CA VAL A 247 15.19 15.32 2.99
C VAL A 247 15.22 15.17 4.51
N HIS A 248 14.35 14.30 5.03
CA HIS A 248 14.19 14.01 6.46
C HIS A 248 13.32 12.77 6.66
N GLY A 249 13.20 12.32 7.91
CA GLY A 249 12.28 11.27 8.29
C GLY A 249 11.79 11.43 9.74
N TYR A 250 10.64 10.81 10.03
CA TYR A 250 10.01 10.85 11.35
C TYR A 250 9.64 9.44 11.84
N THR A 251 9.66 9.25 13.17
CA THR A 251 9.27 7.99 13.81
C THR A 251 7.76 7.80 13.78
N ILE A 252 7.32 6.57 13.49
CA ILE A 252 5.92 6.13 13.55
C ILE A 252 5.54 5.71 14.98
N LEU A 253 6.54 5.48 15.84
CA LEU A 253 6.33 5.01 17.21
C LEU A 253 6.13 6.17 18.19
N PRO A 254 5.25 6.01 19.20
CA PRO A 254 5.21 6.90 20.36
C PRO A 254 6.53 6.93 21.12
N GLU A 255 6.76 8.00 21.87
CA GLU A 255 7.93 8.13 22.75
C GLU A 255 8.01 6.97 23.77
N GLY A 256 9.22 6.48 24.02
CA GLY A 256 9.48 5.43 25.01
C GLY A 256 9.26 4.00 24.53
N ARG A 257 8.88 3.77 23.26
CA ARG A 257 8.85 2.43 22.67
C ARG A 257 10.24 1.97 22.24
N ASN A 258 10.51 0.67 22.44
CA ASN A 258 11.73 0.04 21.94
C ASN A 258 11.51 -0.35 20.47
N VAL A 259 12.30 0.23 19.56
CA VAL A 259 12.17 0.00 18.11
C VAL A 259 12.32 -1.47 17.72
N GLU A 260 13.10 -2.25 18.46
CA GLU A 260 13.34 -3.67 18.18
C GLU A 260 12.09 -4.54 18.34
N ASP A 261 11.04 -4.03 18.99
CA ASP A 261 9.77 -4.75 19.17
C ASP A 261 8.79 -4.54 18.00
N PHE A 262 9.15 -3.74 17.00
CA PHE A 262 8.27 -3.31 15.91
C PHE A 262 8.90 -3.45 14.54
N TRP A 263 8.04 -3.62 13.54
CA TRP A 263 8.38 -3.48 12.14
C TRP A 263 7.37 -2.57 11.43
N ALA A 264 7.83 -1.56 10.69
CA ALA A 264 6.96 -0.74 9.86
C ALA A 264 6.32 -1.57 8.75
N ASP A 265 5.11 -1.22 8.33
CA ASP A 265 4.35 -1.99 7.34
C ASP A 265 4.01 -1.16 6.11
N GLU A 266 3.21 -0.10 6.27
CA GLU A 266 2.60 0.58 5.12
C GLU A 266 2.79 2.11 5.16
N VAL A 267 2.78 2.73 3.98
CA VAL A 267 2.72 4.19 3.81
C VAL A 267 1.72 4.57 2.73
N ARG A 268 0.85 5.53 3.03
CA ARG A 268 -0.19 6.03 2.14
C ARG A 268 -0.42 7.51 2.30
N LEU A 269 -0.90 8.15 1.24
CA LEU A 269 -1.33 9.54 1.30
C LEU A 269 -2.83 9.63 1.54
N SER A 270 -3.21 10.69 2.25
CA SER A 270 -4.58 11.18 2.22
C SER A 270 -5.06 11.45 0.79
N ASN A 271 -6.36 11.29 0.59
CA ASN A 271 -6.99 11.61 -0.66
C ASN A 271 -7.00 13.13 -0.92
N LYS A 272 -6.98 13.50 -2.20
CA LYS A 272 -6.90 14.90 -2.66
C LYS A 272 -8.09 15.71 -2.13
N HIS A 273 -7.83 16.58 -1.17
CA HIS A 273 -8.89 17.36 -0.49
C HIS A 273 -9.50 18.40 -1.44
N SER A 274 -10.83 18.56 -1.40
CA SER A 274 -11.54 19.69 -2.00
C SER A 274 -12.02 20.63 -0.90
N PHE A 275 -11.19 21.55 -0.41
CA PHE A 275 -11.71 22.62 0.46
C PHE A 275 -12.01 23.86 -0.38
N ASN A 276 -13.28 24.26 -0.37
CA ASN A 276 -13.68 25.60 -0.77
C ASN A 276 -13.35 26.53 0.42
N SER A 277 -12.21 27.21 0.38
CA SER A 277 -11.84 28.19 1.40
C SER A 277 -12.79 29.39 1.32
N ASN A 278 -13.91 29.32 2.04
CA ASN A 278 -14.85 30.43 2.17
C ASN A 278 -15.23 30.69 3.64
N ASN A 279 -14.29 30.49 4.55
CA ASN A 279 -14.43 30.90 5.95
C ASN A 279 -13.33 31.88 6.39
N ASN A 280 -12.96 32.80 5.48
CA ASN A 280 -12.29 34.03 5.87
C ASN A 280 -13.35 35.07 6.21
N ASN A 281 -13.65 35.24 7.50
CA ASN A 281 -14.22 36.46 8.05
C ASN A 281 -13.17 37.60 8.01
N ASN A 282 -12.62 37.89 6.83
CA ASN A 282 -11.78 39.05 6.61
C ASN A 282 -12.27 39.81 5.39
N ASN A 283 -12.54 41.08 5.64
CA ASN A 283 -13.25 42.03 4.80
C ASN A 283 -12.34 42.60 3.70
N ASP A 284 -11.69 41.72 2.93
CA ASP A 284 -10.76 42.14 1.88
C ASP A 284 -11.35 41.88 0.48
N ASN A 285 -11.77 42.97 -0.14
CA ASN A 285 -12.30 43.05 -1.51
C ASN A 285 -11.21 42.83 -2.58
N ASN A 286 -10.47 41.72 -2.52
CA ASN A 286 -9.57 41.34 -3.60
C ASN A 286 -9.94 39.97 -4.15
N LYS A 287 -10.96 39.95 -5.02
CA LYS A 287 -11.31 38.82 -5.89
C LYS A 287 -10.20 38.63 -6.93
N HIS A 288 -9.10 38.01 -6.52
CA HIS A 288 -8.32 37.21 -7.46
C HIS A 288 -8.91 35.81 -7.51
N ASN A 289 -9.44 35.51 -8.68
CA ASN A 289 -9.97 34.25 -9.11
C ASN A 289 -8.86 33.19 -9.01
N THR A 290 -8.74 32.50 -7.86
CA THR A 290 -7.91 31.30 -7.72
C THR A 290 -8.62 30.15 -8.42
N SER A 291 -8.55 30.19 -9.75
CA SER A 291 -8.86 29.08 -10.63
C SER A 291 -8.01 27.86 -10.25
N GLN A 292 -8.64 26.73 -9.92
CA GLN A 292 -8.04 25.38 -9.97
C GLN A 292 -6.64 25.21 -9.35
N ALA A 293 -6.33 25.87 -8.23
CA ALA A 293 -5.19 25.46 -7.40
C ALA A 293 -5.49 24.05 -6.87
N GLY A 294 -4.73 23.08 -7.37
CA GLY A 294 -5.10 21.67 -7.46
C GLY A 294 -5.26 20.95 -6.13
N ARG A 295 -6.20 20.01 -6.12
CA ARG A 295 -6.52 19.10 -5.01
C ARG A 295 -5.24 18.31 -4.68
N ARG A 296 -4.65 18.53 -3.50
CA ARG A 296 -3.43 17.85 -3.03
C ARG A 296 -3.71 17.04 -1.76
N PRO A 297 -2.98 15.95 -1.52
CA PRO A 297 -2.95 15.30 -0.20
C PRO A 297 -2.52 16.30 0.87
N ARG A 298 -3.14 16.22 2.05
CA ARG A 298 -2.77 17.04 3.22
C ARG A 298 -2.00 16.27 4.28
N TYR A 299 -2.22 14.97 4.32
CA TYR A 299 -1.61 14.06 5.28
C TYR A 299 -0.93 12.88 4.59
N LEU A 300 0.10 12.38 5.28
CA LEU A 300 0.73 11.09 5.07
C LEU A 300 0.36 10.20 6.25
N TYR A 301 0.05 8.94 5.97
CA TYR A 301 -0.19 7.92 6.97
C TYR A 301 0.88 6.85 6.86
N ALA A 302 1.36 6.36 7.99
CA ALA A 302 2.26 5.21 8.04
C ALA A 302 1.92 4.30 9.22
N SER A 303 2.15 3.01 9.07
CA SER A 303 1.82 2.02 10.11
C SER A 303 3.01 1.14 10.52
N THR A 304 2.92 0.59 11.72
CA THR A 304 3.86 -0.41 12.25
C THR A 304 3.09 -1.58 12.84
N ARG A 305 3.65 -2.78 12.72
CA ARG A 305 3.21 -4.00 13.37
C ARG A 305 4.16 -4.34 14.53
N GLY A 306 3.61 -4.87 15.61
CA GLY A 306 4.42 -5.42 16.69
C GLY A 306 4.91 -6.83 16.34
N LEU A 307 6.08 -7.21 16.85
CA LEU A 307 6.68 -8.52 16.55
C LEU A 307 6.14 -9.66 17.42
N GLN A 308 5.44 -9.32 18.49
CA GLN A 308 4.79 -10.26 19.40
C GLN A 308 3.31 -9.89 19.56
N PRO A 309 2.40 -10.86 19.80
CA PRO A 309 0.98 -10.59 19.93
C PRO A 309 0.62 -9.55 21.01
N GLU A 310 1.41 -9.47 22.07
CA GLU A 310 1.22 -8.56 23.19
C GLU A 310 1.71 -7.12 22.87
N THR A 311 2.54 -6.98 21.84
CA THR A 311 3.04 -5.69 21.35
C THR A 311 2.10 -5.18 20.26
N LYS A 312 1.22 -4.25 20.61
CA LYS A 312 0.26 -3.68 19.64
C LYS A 312 0.96 -2.81 18.60
N GLY A 313 0.43 -2.78 17.38
CA GLY A 313 0.91 -1.91 16.31
C GLY A 313 0.49 -0.45 16.47
N TYR A 314 0.89 0.39 15.52
CA TYR A 314 0.56 1.82 15.48
C TYR A 314 0.21 2.29 14.06
N VAL A 315 -0.58 3.36 13.97
CA VAL A 315 -0.78 4.18 12.76
C VAL A 315 -0.52 5.64 13.11
N ALA A 316 0.38 6.29 12.38
CA ALA A 316 0.70 7.71 12.57
C ALA A 316 0.20 8.55 11.39
N ALA A 317 -0.29 9.75 11.68
CA ALA A 317 -0.63 10.77 10.69
C ALA A 317 0.38 11.93 10.73
N TYR A 318 0.83 12.39 9.57
CA TYR A 318 1.73 13.53 9.45
C TYR A 318 1.14 14.57 8.51
N GLU A 319 1.22 15.85 8.85
CA GLU A 319 0.86 16.93 7.93
C GLU A 319 1.94 17.09 6.84
N LEU A 320 1.50 17.48 5.64
CA LEU A 320 2.37 17.75 4.49
C LEU A 320 2.47 19.24 4.21
N ASN A 321 3.68 19.68 3.89
CA ASN A 321 3.95 21.00 3.36
C ASN A 321 3.41 21.16 1.93
N ASP A 322 3.34 22.41 1.48
CA ASP A 322 2.94 22.77 0.12
C ASP A 322 3.79 22.13 -0.99
N ASP A 323 5.04 21.81 -0.69
CA ASP A 323 5.97 21.14 -1.61
C ASP A 323 5.92 19.60 -1.54
N GLY A 324 4.99 19.05 -0.75
CA GLY A 324 4.83 17.62 -0.53
C GLY A 324 5.82 17.02 0.48
N THR A 325 6.67 17.79 1.15
CA THR A 325 7.52 17.22 2.22
C THR A 325 6.74 17.08 3.53
N ILE A 326 7.19 16.20 4.43
CA ILE A 326 6.55 16.02 5.75
C ILE A 326 6.82 17.25 6.63
N ALA A 327 5.78 17.89 7.17
CA ALA A 327 5.87 19.17 7.88
C ALA A 327 6.51 19.08 9.27
N GLY A 328 6.43 17.92 9.92
CA GLY A 328 6.90 17.73 11.29
C GLY A 328 6.64 16.33 11.83
N PRO A 329 6.82 16.12 13.15
CA PRO A 329 6.40 14.90 13.84
C PRO A 329 4.91 14.60 13.66
N ALA A 330 4.52 13.36 13.98
CA ALA A 330 3.14 12.92 13.83
C ALA A 330 2.15 13.85 14.57
N VAL A 331 1.06 14.19 13.89
CA VAL A 331 -0.07 14.94 14.45
C VAL A 331 -0.81 14.09 15.48
N ASP A 332 -0.97 12.79 15.17
CA ASP A 332 -1.52 11.79 16.08
C ASP A 332 -0.92 10.41 15.78
N ILE A 333 -0.88 9.55 16.81
CA ILE A 333 -0.44 8.16 16.70
C ILE A 333 -1.49 7.28 17.39
N PHE A 334 -2.17 6.46 16.59
CA PHE A 334 -3.19 5.52 17.04
C PHE A 334 -2.58 4.16 17.37
N GLU A 335 -2.80 3.66 18.58
CA GLU A 335 -2.45 2.29 18.96
C GLU A 335 -3.49 1.31 18.41
N THR A 336 -3.06 0.34 17.60
CA THR A 336 -3.99 -0.59 16.93
C THR A 336 -4.50 -1.67 17.88
N ARG A 337 -5.53 -2.40 17.43
CA ARG A 337 -6.26 -3.36 18.27
C ARG A 337 -5.40 -4.55 18.71
N THR A 338 -4.45 -4.94 17.87
CA THR A 338 -3.59 -6.14 17.97
C THR A 338 -2.15 -5.76 17.57
N SER A 339 -1.24 -6.72 17.49
CA SER A 339 0.07 -6.48 16.87
C SER A 339 0.00 -6.15 15.37
N GLY A 340 -1.12 -6.48 14.71
CA GLY A 340 -1.26 -6.47 13.25
C GLY A 340 -0.76 -7.76 12.58
N GLY A 341 0.00 -8.59 13.30
CA GLY A 341 0.57 -9.83 12.80
C GLY A 341 1.53 -9.62 11.62
N LEU A 342 1.14 -10.13 10.47
CA LEU A 342 1.85 -9.95 9.19
C LEU A 342 1.37 -8.72 8.40
N ALA A 343 0.29 -8.06 8.84
CA ALA A 343 -0.30 -6.87 8.21
C ALA A 343 -0.17 -5.66 9.14
N ASN A 344 -1.28 -4.99 9.45
CA ASN A 344 -1.38 -3.57 9.79
C ASN A 344 -1.31 -2.62 8.57
N ALA A 345 -1.62 -3.16 7.38
CA ALA A 345 -1.68 -2.39 6.15
C ALA A 345 -2.87 -1.43 6.18
N ILE A 346 -2.61 -0.18 5.78
CA ILE A 346 -3.58 0.91 5.74
C ILE A 346 -3.94 1.27 4.29
N GLU A 347 -5.20 1.63 4.07
CA GLU A 347 -5.68 2.06 2.75
C GLU A 347 -6.72 3.19 2.91
N PRO A 348 -6.34 4.45 2.67
CA PRO A 348 -7.26 5.59 2.68
C PRO A 348 -8.38 5.46 1.66
N ALA A 349 -9.59 5.90 2.04
CA ALA A 349 -10.77 5.82 1.21
C ALA A 349 -10.75 6.83 0.04
N PRO A 350 -11.41 6.51 -1.09
CA PRO A 350 -11.43 7.35 -2.29
C PRO A 350 -12.30 8.60 -2.14
N ALA A 351 -12.91 8.85 -0.97
CA ALA A 351 -13.65 10.07 -0.67
C ALA A 351 -13.64 10.39 0.84
N TRP A 352 -13.78 11.66 1.13
CA TRP A 352 -14.07 12.16 2.48
C TRP A 352 -15.54 11.91 2.83
N VAL A 353 -15.82 11.66 4.10
CA VAL A 353 -17.20 11.52 4.59
C VAL A 353 -17.50 12.66 5.53
N SER A 354 -18.55 13.42 5.22
CA SER A 354 -19.10 14.43 6.13
C SER A 354 -19.95 13.76 7.20
N SER A 355 -19.72 14.12 8.46
CA SER A 355 -20.53 13.73 9.60
C SER A 355 -20.99 14.98 10.38
N GLU A 356 -21.85 14.81 11.38
CA GLU A 356 -22.20 15.90 12.31
C GLU A 356 -20.98 16.45 13.07
N GLN A 357 -19.90 15.67 13.17
CA GLN A 357 -18.66 16.02 13.86
C GLN A 357 -17.64 16.72 12.94
N GLY A 358 -17.91 16.79 11.62
CA GLY A 358 -17.01 17.36 10.62
C GLY A 358 -16.74 16.40 9.47
N GLU A 359 -15.89 16.82 8.54
CA GLU A 359 -15.34 15.95 7.49
C GLU A 359 -14.21 15.09 8.08
N GLU A 360 -14.29 13.79 7.84
CA GLU A 360 -13.28 12.83 8.26
C GLU A 360 -12.75 12.07 7.05
N GLU A 361 -11.45 11.78 7.09
CA GLU A 361 -10.85 10.82 6.20
C GLU A 361 -11.02 9.42 6.78
N LEU A 362 -11.46 8.48 5.93
CA LEU A 362 -11.62 7.09 6.31
C LEU A 362 -10.43 6.29 5.83
N ILE A 363 -9.94 5.38 6.66
CA ILE A 363 -8.76 4.56 6.40
C ILE A 363 -9.10 3.13 6.78
N ALA A 364 -9.10 2.23 5.81
CA ALA A 364 -9.19 0.81 6.11
C ALA A 364 -7.86 0.34 6.71
N ILE A 365 -7.93 -0.51 7.73
CA ILE A 365 -6.76 -1.19 8.30
C ILE A 365 -7.07 -2.68 8.43
N THR A 366 -6.09 -3.50 8.10
CA THR A 366 -6.20 -4.97 8.14
C THR A 366 -5.25 -5.56 9.16
N ASP A 367 -5.70 -6.61 9.85
CA ASP A 367 -4.95 -7.31 10.87
C ASP A 367 -4.94 -8.81 10.58
N SER A 368 -3.74 -9.39 10.60
CA SER A 368 -3.56 -10.81 10.32
C SER A 368 -3.49 -11.67 11.59
N GLU A 369 -3.43 -11.06 12.78
CA GLU A 369 -3.34 -11.79 14.05
C GLU A 369 -4.70 -12.38 14.44
N GLN A 370 -5.73 -11.55 14.39
CA GLN A 370 -7.10 -11.88 14.75
C GLN A 370 -8.07 -11.76 13.57
N GLY A 371 -7.59 -11.37 12.38
CA GLY A 371 -8.40 -11.27 11.17
C GLY A 371 -9.29 -10.04 11.15
N TYR A 372 -8.97 -9.02 11.94
CA TYR A 372 -9.79 -7.81 11.94
C TYR A 372 -9.62 -7.01 10.65
N VAL A 373 -10.71 -6.40 10.21
CA VAL A 373 -10.70 -5.27 9.29
C VAL A 373 -11.42 -4.14 9.99
N SER A 374 -10.74 -3.03 10.21
CA SER A 374 -11.30 -1.83 10.85
C SER A 374 -11.31 -0.66 9.88
N ILE A 375 -12.24 0.27 10.07
CA ILE A 375 -12.21 1.60 9.46
C ILE A 375 -11.82 2.59 10.56
N LEU A 376 -10.72 3.28 10.36
CA LEU A 376 -10.33 4.44 11.16
C LEU A 376 -10.89 5.71 10.51
N GLY A 377 -11.29 6.66 11.34
CA GLY A 377 -11.64 8.03 10.95
C GLY A 377 -10.55 8.97 11.45
N PHE A 378 -10.12 9.93 10.63
CA PHE A 378 -9.18 10.97 11.00
C PHE A 378 -9.75 12.35 10.65
N ASP A 379 -9.90 13.21 11.65
CA ASP A 379 -10.50 14.56 11.52
C ASP A 379 -9.46 15.66 11.23
N GLY A 380 -8.22 15.27 10.94
CA GLY A 380 -7.07 16.18 10.81
C GLY A 380 -6.33 16.44 12.13
N ARG A 381 -6.82 15.90 13.25
CA ARG A 381 -6.20 16.06 14.58
C ARG A 381 -6.09 14.77 15.34
N ARG A 382 -7.09 13.88 15.25
CA ARG A 382 -7.14 12.62 15.99
C ARG A 382 -7.75 11.50 15.19
N PHE A 383 -7.24 10.29 15.42
CA PHE A 383 -7.84 9.07 14.96
C PHE A 383 -8.97 8.61 15.88
N ARG A 384 -9.94 7.91 15.30
CA ARG A 384 -10.91 7.08 16.01
C ARG A 384 -11.22 5.81 15.23
N GLU A 385 -11.50 4.71 15.91
CA GLU A 385 -12.08 3.53 15.26
C GLU A 385 -13.57 3.80 14.98
N VAL A 386 -13.97 3.69 13.72
CA VAL A 386 -15.34 3.98 13.24
C VAL A 386 -16.18 2.72 13.21
N ALA A 387 -15.65 1.64 12.64
CA ALA A 387 -16.30 0.36 12.53
C ALA A 387 -15.27 -0.75 12.42
N VAL A 388 -15.65 -1.98 12.79
CA VAL A 388 -14.78 -3.15 12.71
C VAL A 388 -15.59 -4.39 12.37
N THR A 389 -14.96 -5.29 11.62
CA THR A 389 -15.44 -6.62 11.32
C THR A 389 -14.29 -7.61 11.42
N LYS A 390 -14.58 -8.91 11.30
CA LYS A 390 -13.57 -9.97 11.36
C LYS A 390 -13.75 -10.92 10.19
N LEU A 391 -12.64 -11.34 9.60
CA LEU A 391 -12.63 -12.41 8.61
C LEU A 391 -12.58 -13.75 9.35
N GLU A 392 -13.57 -14.58 9.06
CA GLU A 392 -13.72 -15.90 9.65
C GLU A 392 -13.90 -16.92 8.54
N GLY A 393 -13.23 -18.06 8.64
CA GLY A 393 -13.39 -19.17 7.71
C GLY A 393 -14.68 -19.97 7.97
N GLU A 394 -14.82 -21.12 7.33
CA GLU A 394 -16.08 -21.90 7.38
C GLU A 394 -16.41 -22.41 8.79
N ASN A 395 -15.40 -22.62 9.65
CA ASN A 395 -15.55 -23.16 10.99
C ASN A 395 -15.28 -22.13 12.10
N GLY A 396 -15.31 -20.83 11.77
CA GLY A 396 -15.02 -19.74 12.70
C GLY A 396 -13.53 -19.58 13.03
N GLU A 397 -12.64 -20.24 12.28
CA GLU A 397 -11.21 -20.02 12.38
C GLU A 397 -10.84 -18.60 11.92
N VAL A 398 -9.80 -18.05 12.55
CA VAL A 398 -9.28 -16.73 12.18
C VAL A 398 -8.68 -16.78 10.78
N VAL A 399 -9.17 -15.93 9.89
CA VAL A 399 -8.58 -15.71 8.57
C VAL A 399 -7.63 -14.52 8.64
N GLN A 400 -6.39 -14.72 8.21
CA GLN A 400 -5.32 -13.72 8.27
C GLN A 400 -5.52 -12.66 7.18
N ALA A 401 -6.26 -11.58 7.47
CA ALA A 401 -6.44 -10.45 6.57
C ALA A 401 -5.07 -9.85 6.21
N ALA A 402 -4.88 -9.50 4.93
CA ALA A 402 -3.59 -9.03 4.42
C ALA A 402 -3.60 -7.56 4.00
N THR A 403 -4.30 -7.24 2.92
CA THR A 403 -4.43 -5.88 2.38
C THR A 403 -5.83 -5.65 1.84
N ALA A 404 -6.27 -4.39 1.84
CA ALA A 404 -7.56 -3.96 1.35
C ALA A 404 -7.42 -2.96 0.21
N VAL A 405 -8.37 -2.98 -0.73
CA VAL A 405 -8.52 -1.96 -1.79
C VAL A 405 -9.98 -1.52 -1.88
N TRP A 406 -10.21 -0.23 -2.13
CA TRP A 406 -11.56 0.33 -2.26
C TRP A 406 -12.07 0.28 -3.71
N LEU A 407 -13.29 -0.24 -3.90
CA LEU A 407 -14.01 -0.20 -5.18
C LEU A 407 -14.67 1.16 -5.41
#